data_AF-A0A971V5I0-F1
#
_entry.id   AF-A0A971V5I0-F1
#
_cell.length_a   1.000
_cell.length_b   1.000
_cell.length_c   1.000
_cell.angle_alpha   90.00
_cell.angle_beta   90.00
_cell.angle_gamma   90.00
#
_symmetry.space_group_name_H-M   'P 1'
#
loop_
_entity.id
_entity.type
_entity.pdbx_description
1 polymer ?
#
loop_
_entity_poly.entity_id
_entity_poly.type
_entity_poly.pdbx_seq_one_letter_code
_entity_poly.pdbx_strand_id
1 'polypeptide(L)'
;MKFTLKMLPVMLYPYIYMICLVIYFIIYYKVDNSTAMQSNGMLILLALAIVCNLYSLIVVVVNMVLAAKGKYKAIDLVRMNMNIKLAHIPAYMVHFGLGMVGLLASVWGIGFILWAVLIDLLTIGLTGMNGISACISARKEGLLSKGMTVLFAITNFIYCVDVLCAILIYYKLKKSKEASEKVVK
;
A
#
# COMPACT_ATOMS: atom_id res chain seq x y z
N MET A 1 -16.93 -6.67 7.37
CA MET A 1 -15.75 -6.98 8.22
C MET A 1 -14.83 -8.06 7.64
N LYS A 2 -15.34 -9.22 7.15
CA LYS A 2 -14.50 -10.32 6.60
C LYS A 2 -13.60 -9.94 5.41
N PHE A 3 -13.97 -8.91 4.64
CA PHE A 3 -13.20 -8.48 3.47
C PHE A 3 -11.99 -7.59 3.83
N THR A 4 -12.15 -6.69 4.81
CA THR A 4 -11.07 -5.82 5.31
C THR A 4 -9.93 -6.62 5.95
N LEU A 5 -10.25 -7.73 6.63
CA LEU A 5 -9.23 -8.64 7.19
C LEU A 5 -8.28 -9.21 6.14
N LYS A 6 -8.77 -9.46 4.91
CA LYS A 6 -7.94 -10.05 3.85
C LYS A 6 -6.87 -9.09 3.33
N MET A 7 -7.09 -7.79 3.46
CA MET A 7 -6.15 -6.75 3.00
C MET A 7 -5.29 -6.18 4.13
N LEU A 8 -5.45 -6.69 5.34
CA LEU A 8 -4.65 -6.34 6.50
C LEU A 8 -3.14 -6.53 6.26
N PRO A 9 -2.67 -7.58 5.56
CA PRO A 9 -1.24 -7.72 5.21
C PRO A 9 -0.71 -6.54 4.39
N VAL A 10 -1.49 -6.08 3.41
CA VAL A 10 -1.13 -4.93 2.55
C VAL A 10 -1.16 -3.62 3.35
N MET A 11 -2.09 -3.49 4.30
CA MET A 11 -2.18 -2.34 5.17
C MET A 11 -1.00 -2.24 6.14
N LEU A 12 -0.59 -3.37 6.73
CA LEU A 12 0.56 -3.42 7.64
C LEU A 12 1.92 -3.44 6.92
N TYR A 13 1.93 -3.65 5.60
CA TYR A 13 3.14 -3.79 4.80
C TYR A 13 4.23 -2.76 5.14
N PRO A 14 4.03 -1.43 5.02
CA PRO A 14 5.10 -0.47 5.28
C PRO A 14 5.57 -0.47 6.75
N TYR A 15 4.69 -0.81 7.69
CA TYR A 15 5.03 -0.90 9.11
C TYR A 15 5.92 -2.10 9.45
N ILE A 16 5.72 -3.23 8.75
CA ILE A 16 6.55 -4.43 8.95
C ILE A 16 8.00 -4.10 8.59
N TYR A 17 8.25 -3.38 7.49
CA TYR A 17 9.61 -2.99 7.10
C TYR A 17 10.26 -2.03 8.09
N MET A 18 9.49 -1.14 8.71
CA MET A 18 9.98 -0.30 9.79
C MET A 18 10.41 -1.14 11.00
N ILE A 19 9.62 -2.13 11.39
CA ILE A 19 9.97 -3.05 12.49
C ILE A 19 11.23 -3.86 12.11
N CYS A 20 11.32 -4.37 10.88
CA CYS A 20 12.51 -5.07 10.39
C CYS A 20 13.77 -4.20 10.45
N LEU A 21 13.66 -2.91 10.09
CA LEU A 21 14.77 -1.97 10.17
C LEU A 21 15.22 -1.73 11.62
N VAL A 22 14.27 -1.59 12.56
CA VAL A 22 14.61 -1.45 14.00
C VAL A 22 15.30 -2.71 14.52
N ILE A 23 14.78 -3.89 14.21
CA ILE A 23 15.38 -5.18 14.61
C ILE A 23 16.80 -5.31 14.02
N TYR A 24 17.00 -4.89 12.77
CA TYR A 24 18.31 -4.87 12.13
C TYR A 24 19.33 -4.06 12.95
N PHE A 25 18.99 -2.83 13.35
CA PHE A 25 19.91 -2.01 14.16
C PHE A 25 20.17 -2.59 15.55
N ILE A 26 19.17 -3.24 16.17
CA ILE A 26 19.35 -3.92 17.46
C ILE A 26 20.35 -5.07 17.31
N ILE A 27 20.21 -5.90 16.28
CA ILE A 27 21.14 -7.02 16.02
C ILE A 27 22.54 -6.47 15.73
N TYR A 28 22.64 -5.43 14.90
CA TYR A 28 23.91 -4.82 14.53
C TYR A 28 24.67 -4.22 15.74
N TYR A 29 23.95 -3.62 16.69
CA TYR A 29 24.58 -2.89 17.81
C TYR A 29 24.76 -3.73 19.09
N LYS A 30 23.86 -4.67 19.39
CA LYS A 30 23.86 -5.42 20.67
C LYS A 30 24.46 -6.81 20.60
N VAL A 31 24.48 -7.43 19.42
CA VAL A 31 25.06 -8.77 19.29
C VAL A 31 26.55 -8.60 19.09
N ASP A 32 27.32 -9.17 20.02
CA ASP A 32 28.78 -9.24 19.98
C ASP A 32 29.27 -9.60 18.57
N ASN A 33 30.46 -9.14 18.15
CA ASN A 33 31.00 -9.17 16.79
C ASN A 33 31.20 -10.59 16.17
N SER A 34 30.45 -11.59 16.62
CA SER A 34 30.23 -12.86 15.93
C SER A 34 29.59 -12.62 14.56
N THR A 35 30.47 -12.59 13.56
CA THR A 35 30.16 -12.46 12.12
C THR A 35 29.08 -13.45 11.64
N ALA A 36 28.96 -14.62 12.28
CA ALA A 36 27.96 -15.62 11.96
C ALA A 36 26.53 -15.21 12.34
N MET A 37 26.31 -14.64 13.53
CA MET A 37 24.97 -14.24 13.98
C MET A 37 24.46 -13.03 13.18
N GLN A 38 25.35 -12.10 12.86
CA GLN A 38 25.02 -10.92 12.04
C GLN A 38 24.63 -11.32 10.60
N SER A 39 25.39 -12.24 9.98
CA SER A 39 25.10 -12.77 8.65
C SER A 39 23.76 -13.52 8.62
N ASN A 40 23.55 -14.43 9.58
CA ASN A 40 22.30 -15.20 9.67
C ASN A 40 21.08 -14.29 9.95
N GLY A 41 21.23 -13.28 10.82
CA GLY A 41 20.18 -12.29 11.10
C GLY A 41 19.79 -11.48 9.87
N MET A 42 20.77 -11.04 9.06
CA MET A 42 20.50 -10.35 7.79
C MET A 42 19.78 -11.24 6.78
N LEU A 43 20.20 -12.51 6.65
CA LEU A 43 19.53 -13.47 5.76
C LEU A 43 18.08 -13.72 6.18
N ILE A 44 17.81 -13.84 7.48
CA ILE A 44 16.45 -14.04 8.00
C ILE A 44 15.58 -12.80 7.72
N LEU A 45 16.09 -11.59 7.94
CA LEU A 45 15.36 -10.36 7.65
C LEU A 45 15.09 -10.18 6.15
N LEU A 46 16.04 -10.54 5.30
CA LEU A 46 15.87 -10.53 3.85
C LEU A 46 14.84 -11.56 3.40
N ALA A 47 14.89 -12.79 3.93
CA ALA A 47 13.92 -13.83 3.63
C ALA A 47 12.50 -13.39 4.06
N LEU A 48 12.36 -12.80 5.25
CA LEU A 48 11.09 -12.26 5.73
C LEU A 48 10.57 -11.16 4.82
N ALA A 49 11.41 -10.22 4.41
CA ALA A 49 11.06 -9.16 3.46
C ALA A 49 10.54 -9.72 2.12
N ILE A 50 11.19 -10.75 1.58
CA ILE A 50 10.77 -11.39 0.32
C ILE A 50 9.41 -12.08 0.51
N VAL A 51 9.24 -12.85 1.58
CA VAL A 51 7.97 -13.55 1.86
C VAL A 51 6.83 -12.55 2.05
N CYS A 52 7.03 -11.47 2.81
CA CYS A 52 6.02 -10.43 3.00
C CYS A 52 5.64 -9.74 1.68
N ASN A 53 6.61 -9.48 0.80
CA ASN A 53 6.34 -8.88 -0.51
C ASN A 53 5.54 -9.84 -1.41
N LEU A 54 5.99 -11.08 -1.56
CA LEU A 54 5.30 -12.10 -2.36
C LEU A 54 3.88 -12.36 -1.86
N TYR A 55 3.71 -12.47 -0.54
CA TYR A 55 2.40 -12.69 0.05
C TYR A 55 1.45 -11.52 -0.22
N SER A 56 1.92 -10.28 -0.03
CA SER A 56 1.13 -9.07 -0.30
C SER A 56 0.78 -8.95 -1.79
N LEU A 57 1.72 -9.29 -2.67
CA LEU A 57 1.51 -9.31 -4.12
C LEU A 57 0.41 -10.31 -4.49
N ILE A 58 0.48 -11.54 -3.99
CA ILE A 58 -0.54 -12.58 -4.24
C ILE A 58 -1.91 -12.11 -3.78
N VAL A 59 -2.01 -11.53 -2.58
CA VAL A 59 -3.28 -11.01 -2.05
C VAL A 59 -3.89 -9.96 -2.97
N VAL A 60 -3.08 -8.99 -3.43
CA VAL A 60 -3.57 -7.92 -4.32
C VAL A 60 -3.98 -8.46 -5.69
N VAL A 61 -3.20 -9.38 -6.28
CA VAL A 61 -3.53 -10.01 -7.56
C VAL A 61 -4.82 -10.82 -7.47
N VAL A 62 -4.99 -11.63 -6.42
CA VAL A 62 -6.23 -12.38 -6.17
C VAL A 62 -7.41 -11.41 -6.02
N ASN A 63 -7.23 -10.32 -5.28
CA ASN A 63 -8.28 -9.31 -5.11
C ASN A 63 -8.68 -8.68 -6.46
N MET A 64 -7.69 -8.36 -7.30
CA MET A 64 -7.92 -7.81 -8.64
C MET A 64 -8.69 -8.78 -9.54
N VAL A 65 -8.33 -10.07 -9.53
CA VAL A 65 -9.05 -11.09 -10.29
C VAL A 65 -10.50 -11.24 -9.81
N LEU A 66 -10.73 -11.22 -8.50
CA LEU A 66 -12.07 -11.32 -7.92
C LEU A 66 -12.93 -10.08 -8.22
N ALA A 67 -12.32 -8.89 -8.20
CA ALA A 67 -12.95 -7.64 -8.64
C ALA A 67 -13.31 -7.71 -10.13
N ALA A 68 -12.40 -8.21 -10.97
CA ALA A 68 -12.65 -8.45 -12.39
C ALA A 68 -13.74 -9.50 -12.63
N LYS A 69 -13.93 -10.48 -11.74
CA LYS A 69 -15.05 -11.44 -11.79
C LYS A 69 -16.37 -10.87 -11.24
N GLY A 70 -16.40 -9.63 -10.78
CA GLY A 70 -17.61 -8.99 -10.22
C GLY A 70 -18.03 -9.54 -8.86
N LYS A 71 -17.11 -10.17 -8.11
CA LYS A 71 -17.41 -10.77 -6.80
C LYS A 71 -17.53 -9.75 -5.67
N TYR A 72 -17.12 -8.51 -5.92
CA TYR A 72 -17.12 -7.42 -4.95
C TYR A 72 -17.90 -6.22 -5.47
N LYS A 73 -18.60 -5.55 -4.54
CA LYS A 73 -19.27 -4.27 -4.81
C LYS A 73 -18.23 -3.16 -4.92
N ALA A 74 -18.40 -2.25 -5.88
CA ALA A 74 -17.47 -1.16 -6.13
C ALA A 74 -17.28 -0.25 -4.91
N ILE A 75 -18.36 0.07 -4.20
CA ILE A 75 -18.31 0.95 -3.02
C ILE A 75 -17.45 0.36 -1.88
N ASP A 76 -17.47 -0.96 -1.72
CA ASP A 76 -16.69 -1.65 -0.68
C ASP A 76 -15.20 -1.65 -1.04
N LEU A 77 -14.87 -1.91 -2.31
CA LEU A 77 -13.49 -1.86 -2.82
C LEU A 77 -12.90 -0.46 -2.76
N VAL A 78 -13.66 0.56 -3.17
CA VAL A 78 -13.20 1.95 -3.14
C VAL A 78 -13.01 2.43 -1.70
N ARG A 79 -13.93 2.10 -0.79
CA ARG A 79 -13.77 2.39 0.65
C ARG A 79 -12.52 1.72 1.22
N MET A 80 -12.30 0.47 0.87
CA MET A 80 -11.14 -0.29 1.33
C MET A 80 -9.83 0.31 0.78
N ASN A 81 -9.78 0.66 -0.51
CA ASN A 81 -8.61 1.30 -1.10
C ASN A 81 -8.27 2.63 -0.41
N MET A 82 -9.29 3.44 -0.13
CA MET A 82 -9.13 4.68 0.63
C MET A 82 -8.57 4.40 2.03
N ASN A 83 -9.14 3.44 2.77
CA ASN A 83 -8.68 3.14 4.13
C ASN A 83 -7.23 2.64 4.17
N ILE A 84 -6.82 1.80 3.21
CA ILE A 84 -5.43 1.32 3.12
C ILE A 84 -4.47 2.49 2.91
N LYS A 85 -4.76 3.35 1.93
CA LYS A 85 -3.91 4.50 1.62
C LYS A 85 -3.84 5.52 2.76
N LEU A 86 -4.97 5.78 3.43
CA LEU A 86 -5.00 6.61 4.64
C LEU A 86 -4.17 6.02 5.77
N ALA A 87 -4.25 4.70 5.97
CA ALA A 87 -3.46 4.00 6.97
C ALA A 87 -1.97 3.97 6.64
N HIS A 88 -1.54 4.25 5.40
CA HIS A 88 -0.12 4.33 5.03
C HIS A 88 0.50 5.71 5.25
N ILE A 89 -0.29 6.77 5.40
CA ILE A 89 0.21 8.14 5.63
C ILE A 89 1.21 8.21 6.79
N PRO A 90 0.94 7.65 7.99
CA PRO A 90 1.89 7.72 9.09
C PRO A 90 3.24 7.05 8.76
N ALA A 91 3.20 5.90 8.07
CA ALA A 91 4.42 5.22 7.65
C ALA A 91 5.20 6.04 6.60
N TYR A 92 4.51 6.64 5.63
CA TYR A 92 5.12 7.53 4.64
C TYR A 92 5.78 8.75 5.27
N MET A 93 5.18 9.34 6.30
CA MET A 93 5.80 10.45 7.05
C MET A 93 7.10 10.00 7.73
N VAL A 94 7.15 8.78 8.26
CA VAL A 94 8.36 8.22 8.88
C VAL A 94 9.43 7.91 7.85
N HIS A 95 9.09 7.29 6.70
CA HIS A 95 10.05 7.03 5.62
C HIS A 95 10.60 8.33 5.03
N PHE A 96 9.75 9.34 4.84
CA PHE A 96 10.18 10.66 4.42
C PHE A 96 11.18 11.27 5.41
N GLY A 97 10.87 11.22 6.70
CA GLY A 97 11.79 11.64 7.77
C GLY A 97 13.11 10.87 7.76
N LEU A 98 13.07 9.55 7.55
CA LEU A 98 14.25 8.71 7.44
C LEU A 98 15.11 9.09 6.21
N GLY A 99 14.47 9.39 5.09
CA GLY A 99 15.13 9.93 3.90
C GLY A 99 15.82 11.27 4.17
N MET A 100 15.18 12.17 4.93
CA MET A 100 15.77 13.43 5.35
C MET A 100 16.99 13.23 6.26
N VAL A 101 16.93 12.30 7.22
CA VAL A 101 18.09 11.92 8.03
C VAL A 101 19.22 11.37 7.15
N GLY A 102 18.88 10.55 6.15
CA GLY A 102 19.83 10.08 5.16
C GLY A 102 20.50 11.22 4.38
N LEU A 103 19.74 12.25 3.97
CA LEU A 103 20.29 13.42 3.29
C LEU A 103 21.25 14.20 4.19
N LEU A 104 20.91 14.38 5.48
CA LEU A 104 21.79 15.05 6.46
C LEU A 104 23.08 14.27 6.71
N ALA A 105 23.05 12.93 6.61
CA ALA A 105 24.21 12.08 6.71
C ALA A 105 25.06 12.02 5.42
N SER A 106 24.70 12.78 4.38
CA SER A 106 25.41 12.87 3.10
C SER A 106 25.61 11.48 2.48
N VAL A 107 26.81 11.16 1.99
CA VAL A 107 27.13 9.88 1.33
C VAL A 107 26.88 8.68 2.23
N TRP A 108 27.05 8.81 3.54
CA TRP A 108 26.83 7.74 4.51
C TRP A 108 25.35 7.41 4.72
N GLY A 109 24.45 8.32 4.36
CA GLY A 109 23.00 8.14 4.48
C GLY A 109 22.34 7.52 3.26
N ILE A 110 23.09 7.17 2.21
CA ILE A 110 22.53 6.62 0.97
C ILE A 110 21.69 5.36 1.21
N GLY A 111 22.08 4.52 2.16
CA GLY A 111 21.32 3.33 2.55
C GLY A 111 19.92 3.66 3.07
N PHE A 112 19.79 4.71 3.89
CA PHE A 112 18.50 5.17 4.40
C PHE A 112 17.60 5.73 3.30
N ILE A 113 18.17 6.51 2.38
CA ILE A 113 17.44 7.08 1.25
C ILE A 113 16.93 5.96 0.34
N LEU A 114 17.81 5.03 -0.07
CA LEU A 114 17.44 3.92 -0.94
C LEU A 114 16.38 3.03 -0.29
N TRP A 115 16.52 2.75 1.00
CA TRP A 115 15.53 1.98 1.75
C TRP A 115 14.18 2.67 1.78
N ALA A 116 14.12 3.94 2.19
CA ALA A 116 12.88 4.70 2.29
C ALA A 116 12.16 4.77 0.93
N VAL A 117 12.88 5.13 -0.14
CA VAL A 117 12.32 5.23 -1.49
C VAL A 117 11.84 3.87 -1.99
N LEU A 118 12.60 2.80 -1.77
CA LEU A 118 12.23 1.46 -2.23
C LEU A 118 10.95 0.96 -1.57
N ILE A 119 10.83 1.10 -0.24
CA ILE A 119 9.62 0.66 0.48
C ILE A 119 8.41 1.48 0.06
N ASP A 120 8.56 2.80 -0.13
CA ASP A 120 7.47 3.65 -0.60
C ASP A 120 7.01 3.25 -2.00
N LEU A 121 7.95 3.03 -2.95
CA LEU A 121 7.62 2.58 -4.30
C LEU A 121 6.91 1.22 -4.31
N LEU A 122 7.39 0.25 -3.51
CA LEU A 122 6.74 -1.06 -3.40
C LEU A 122 5.33 -0.93 -2.82
N THR A 123 5.16 -0.11 -1.78
CA THR A 123 3.86 0.11 -1.13
C THR A 123 2.87 0.81 -2.06
N ILE A 124 3.31 1.82 -2.81
CA ILE A 124 2.48 2.49 -3.84
C ILE A 124 2.13 1.51 -4.96
N GLY A 125 3.06 0.66 -5.39
CA GLY A 125 2.78 -0.39 -6.37
C GLY A 125 1.67 -1.33 -5.90
N LEU A 126 1.79 -1.87 -4.68
CA LEU A 126 0.80 -2.77 -4.09
C LEU A 126 -0.57 -2.11 -3.91
N THR A 127 -0.61 -0.90 -3.34
CA THR A 127 -1.89 -0.19 -3.14
C THR A 127 -2.46 0.35 -4.44
N GLY A 128 -1.63 0.68 -5.43
CA GLY A 128 -2.02 1.12 -6.76
C GLY A 128 -2.76 0.03 -7.51
N MET A 129 -2.26 -1.20 -7.49
CA MET A 129 -2.95 -2.38 -8.03
C MET A 129 -4.28 -2.65 -7.32
N ASN A 130 -4.36 -2.43 -6.01
CA ASN A 130 -5.64 -2.48 -5.30
C ASN A 130 -6.60 -1.35 -5.75
N GLY A 131 -6.07 -0.16 -6.05
CA GLY A 131 -6.82 0.95 -6.67
C GLY A 131 -7.37 0.61 -8.05
N ILE A 132 -6.61 -0.10 -8.90
CA ILE A 132 -7.09 -0.64 -10.18
C ILE A 132 -8.29 -1.56 -9.94
N SER A 133 -8.21 -2.45 -8.96
CA SER A 133 -9.30 -3.39 -8.62
C SER A 133 -10.60 -2.64 -8.33
N ALA A 134 -10.51 -1.54 -7.57
CA ALA A 134 -11.65 -0.68 -7.28
C ALA A 134 -12.19 0.04 -8.53
N CYS A 135 -11.30 0.52 -9.41
CA CYS A 135 -11.66 1.15 -10.67
C CYS A 135 -12.37 0.18 -11.65
N ILE A 136 -11.91 -1.08 -11.72
CA ILE A 136 -12.53 -2.14 -12.53
C ILE A 136 -13.96 -2.40 -12.07
N SER A 137 -14.17 -2.64 -10.77
CA SER A 137 -15.52 -2.88 -10.24
C SER A 137 -16.43 -1.67 -10.40
N ALA A 138 -15.94 -0.45 -10.16
CA ALA A 138 -16.70 0.78 -10.37
C ALA A 138 -17.09 0.99 -11.83
N ARG A 139 -16.22 0.61 -12.78
CA ARG A 139 -16.55 0.65 -14.21
C ARG A 139 -17.61 -0.38 -14.58
N LYS A 140 -17.52 -1.60 -14.04
CA LYS A 140 -18.49 -2.67 -14.27
C LYS A 140 -19.89 -2.33 -13.76
N GLU A 141 -19.97 -1.65 -12.62
CA GLU A 141 -21.23 -1.13 -12.07
C GLU A 141 -21.72 0.14 -12.77
N GLY A 142 -21.03 0.63 -13.80
CA GLY A 142 -21.42 1.83 -14.54
C GLY A 142 -21.21 3.15 -13.79
N LEU A 143 -20.55 3.13 -12.63
CA LEU A 143 -20.34 4.30 -11.77
C LEU A 143 -19.21 5.23 -12.25
N LEU A 144 -18.33 4.73 -13.14
CA LEU A 144 -17.25 5.50 -13.75
C LEU A 144 -17.28 5.40 -15.28
N SER A 145 -16.99 6.52 -15.96
CA SER A 145 -16.75 6.53 -17.40
C SER A 145 -15.38 5.92 -17.74
N LYS A 146 -15.20 5.43 -18.98
CA LYS A 146 -13.95 4.80 -19.41
C LYS A 146 -12.72 5.71 -19.21
N GLY A 147 -12.83 6.99 -19.58
CA GLY A 147 -11.76 7.96 -19.40
C GLY A 147 -11.41 8.20 -17.93
N MET A 148 -12.42 8.36 -17.09
CA MET A 148 -12.22 8.51 -15.63
C MET A 148 -11.57 7.26 -15.02
N THR A 149 -11.99 6.06 -15.44
CA THR A 149 -11.39 4.80 -14.96
C THR A 149 -9.89 4.73 -15.28
N VAL A 150 -9.47 5.10 -16.48
CA VAL A 150 -8.04 5.08 -16.87
C VAL A 150 -7.26 6.13 -16.07
N LEU A 151 -7.78 7.36 -16.00
CA LEU A 151 -7.13 8.43 -15.24
C LEU A 151 -6.92 8.01 -13.78
N PHE A 152 -7.97 7.50 -13.12
CA PHE A 152 -7.88 7.06 -11.75
C PHE A 152 -7.00 5.83 -11.56
N ALA A 153 -6.96 4.90 -12.53
CA ALA A 153 -6.06 3.77 -12.47
C ALA A 153 -4.59 4.21 -12.46
N ILE A 154 -4.23 5.22 -13.26
CA ILE A 154 -2.86 5.76 -13.33
C ILE A 154 -2.52 6.57 -12.08
N THR A 155 -3.40 7.47 -11.64
CA THR A 155 -3.11 8.35 -10.49
C THR A 155 -2.96 7.60 -9.17
N ASN A 156 -3.50 6.39 -9.07
CA ASN A 156 -3.30 5.50 -7.91
C ASN A 156 -1.83 5.05 -7.69
N PHE A 157 -0.93 5.31 -8.64
CA PHE A 157 0.52 5.02 -8.57
C PHE A 157 1.40 6.27 -8.36
N ILE A 158 0.79 7.44 -8.19
CA ILE A 158 1.52 8.70 -8.00
C ILE A 158 1.50 9.04 -6.51
N TYR A 159 2.68 9.18 -5.90
CA TYR A 159 2.83 9.52 -4.49
C TYR A 159 2.02 10.76 -4.10
N CYS A 160 1.35 10.71 -2.94
CA CYS A 160 0.38 11.70 -2.41
C CYS A 160 -0.91 11.86 -3.22
N VAL A 161 -0.83 11.87 -4.55
CA VAL A 161 -1.99 12.01 -5.45
C VAL A 161 -2.91 10.80 -5.33
N ASP A 162 -2.34 9.61 -5.13
CA ASP A 162 -3.05 8.36 -4.97
C ASP A 162 -4.06 8.37 -3.80
N VAL A 163 -3.68 8.96 -2.66
CA VAL A 163 -4.54 9.14 -1.49
C VAL A 163 -5.70 10.07 -1.81
N LEU A 164 -5.40 11.23 -2.41
CA LEU A 164 -6.43 12.20 -2.81
C LEU A 164 -7.41 11.58 -3.80
N CYS A 165 -6.92 10.85 -4.80
CA CYS A 165 -7.76 10.16 -5.76
C CYS A 165 -8.66 9.11 -5.09
N ALA A 166 -8.14 8.32 -4.15
CA ALA A 166 -8.94 7.32 -3.44
C ALA A 166 -10.08 7.96 -2.63
N ILE A 167 -9.81 9.10 -1.97
CA ILE A 167 -10.81 9.88 -1.25
C ILE A 167 -11.88 10.42 -2.20
N LEU A 168 -11.46 11.05 -3.32
CA LEU A 168 -12.38 11.64 -4.30
C LEU A 168 -13.31 10.62 -4.94
N ILE A 169 -12.80 9.46 -5.35
CA ILE A 169 -13.62 8.38 -5.91
C ILE A 169 -14.62 7.87 -4.87
N TYR A 170 -14.19 7.67 -3.61
CA TYR A 170 -15.08 7.21 -2.55
C TYR A 170 -16.28 8.13 -2.34
N TYR A 171 -16.02 9.43 -2.17
CA TYR A 171 -17.10 10.40 -1.97
C TYR A 171 -18.00 10.55 -3.20
N LYS A 172 -17.42 10.51 -4.41
CA LYS A 172 -18.20 10.55 -5.66
C LYS A 172 -19.17 9.36 -5.75
N LEU A 173 -18.69 8.15 -5.50
CA LEU A 173 -19.53 6.95 -5.56
C LEU A 173 -20.56 6.90 -4.43
N LYS A 174 -20.19 7.34 -3.22
CA LYS A 174 -21.11 7.44 -2.09
C LYS A 174 -22.28 8.38 -2.40
N LYS A 175 -21.98 9.58 -2.92
CA LYS A 175 -22.99 10.57 -3.31
C LYS A 175 -23.89 10.07 -4.45
N SER A 176 -23.30 9.42 -5.45
CA SER A 176 -24.06 8.83 -6.56
C SER A 176 -25.06 7.79 -6.05
N LYS A 177 -24.64 6.94 -5.11
CA LYS A 177 -25.49 5.88 -4.55
C LYS A 177 -26.63 6.44 -3.70
N GLU A 178 -26.34 7.42 -2.83
CA GLU A 178 -27.35 8.11 -2.02
C GLU A 178 -28.39 8.84 -2.88
N ALA A 179 -27.98 9.41 -4.01
CA ALA A 179 -28.91 10.04 -4.96
C ALA A 179 -29.83 9.01 -5.62
N SER A 180 -29.30 7.85 -6.04
CA SER A 180 -30.13 6.78 -6.62
C SER A 180 -31.13 6.20 -5.61
N GLU A 181 -30.75 6.04 -4.34
CA GLU A 181 -31.64 5.52 -3.30
C GLU A 181 -32.79 6.48 -2.93
N LYS A 182 -32.62 7.79 -3.13
CA LYS A 182 -33.66 8.80 -2.90
C LYS A 182 -34.70 8.89 -4.03
N VAL A 183 -34.37 8.46 -5.24
CA VAL A 183 -35.28 8.48 -6.40
C VAL A 183 -36.22 7.27 -6.41
N VAL A 184 -35.84 6.20 -5.70
CA VAL A 184 -36.61 4.93 -5.62
C VAL A 184 -37.60 4.92 -4.43
N LYS A 185 -37.52 5.91 -3.53
CA LYS A 185 -38.47 6.12 -2.43
C LYS A 185 -39.45 7.22 -2.77
#